data_AF-A0A3B1AE06-F1
#
_entry.id   AF-A0A3B1AE06-F1
#
_cell.length_a   1.000
_cell.length_b   1.000
_cell.length_c   1.000
_cell.angle_alpha   90.00
_cell.angle_beta   90.00
_cell.angle_gamma   90.00
#
_symmetry.space_group_name_H-M   'P 1'
#
loop_
_entity.id
_entity.type
_entity.pdbx_description
1 polymer ?
#
loop_
_entity_poly.entity_id
_entity_poly.type
_entity_poly.pdbx_seq_one_letter_code
_entity_poly.pdbx_strand_id
1 'polypeptide(L)' 'MANYKVTLKADLKRGSFYWVANVNADNEEEAEVTAEHLFMAEIENAADWNFSDSDIETI' A
#
# COMPACT_ATOMS: atom_id res chain seq x y z
N MET A 1 0.61 3.34 20.78
CA MET A 1 0.94 3.08 19.37
C MET A 1 1.74 1.81 19.20
N ALA A 2 1.10 0.82 18.56
CA ALA A 2 1.75 -0.37 18.05
C ALA A 2 2.09 -0.17 16.57
N ASN A 3 3.07 -0.93 16.07
CA ASN A 3 3.44 -0.92 14.66
C ASN A 3 2.65 -2.02 13.93
N TYR A 4 1.88 -1.61 12.92
CA TYR A 4 1.03 -2.49 12.12
C TYR A 4 1.59 -2.57 10.71
N LYS A 5 1.75 -3.81 10.21
CA LYS A 5 1.97 -4.06 8.79
C LYS A 5 0.62 -4.14 8.10
N VAL A 6 0.24 -3.09 7.38
CA VAL A 6 -1.04 -3.00 6.67
C VAL A 6 -0.82 -3.34 5.21
N THR A 7 -1.67 -4.20 4.66
CA THR A 7 -1.68 -4.55 3.23
C THR A 7 -3.01 -4.14 2.62
N LEU A 8 -3.01 -3.11 1.78
CA LEU A 8 -4.17 -2.67 1.02
C LEU A 8 -4.20 -3.40 -0.31
N LYS A 9 -5.30 -4.11 -0.60
CA LYS A 9 -5.53 -4.78 -1.88
C LYS A 9 -6.63 -4.06 -2.64
N ALA A 10 -6.35 -3.65 -3.87
CA ALA A 10 -7.34 -3.14 -4.80
C ALA A 10 -7.46 -4.05 -6.02
N ASP A 11 -8.68 -4.49 -6.33
CA ASP A 11 -8.95 -5.26 -7.54
C ASP A 11 -9.25 -4.30 -8.71
N LEU A 12 -8.41 -4.38 -9.75
CA LEU A 12 -8.50 -3.56 -10.96
C LEU A 12 -9.01 -4.41 -12.12
N LYS A 13 -9.49 -3.77 -13.19
CA LYS A 13 -10.05 -4.46 -14.37
C LYS A 13 -9.09 -5.45 -15.04
N ARG A 14 -7.78 -5.30 -14.86
CA ARG A 14 -6.73 -6.07 -15.54
C ARG A 14 -5.68 -6.65 -14.58
N GLY A 15 -5.94 -6.63 -13.27
CA GLY A 15 -4.99 -7.13 -12.28
C GLY A 15 -5.39 -6.73 -10.87
N SER A 16 -4.55 -7.05 -9.88
CA SER A 16 -4.72 -6.60 -8.51
C SER A 16 -3.51 -5.75 -8.13
N PHE A 17 -3.77 -4.65 -7.44
CA PHE A 17 -2.75 -3.82 -6.83
C PHE A 17 -2.65 -4.16 -5.35
N TYR A 18 -1.42 -4.35 -4.87
CA TYR A 18 -1.12 -4.58 -3.46
C TYR A 18 -0.18 -3.49 -2.99
N TRP A 19 -0.60 -2.77 -1.95
CA TRP A 19 0.24 -1.82 -1.26
C TRP A 19 0.51 -2.29 0.16
N VAL A 20 1.78 -2.32 0.57
CA VAL A 20 2.22 -2.79 1.88
C VAL A 20 2.95 -1.67 2.58
N ALA A 21 2.39 -1.20 3.70
CA ALA A 21 2.97 -0.15 4.51
C ALA A 21 3.09 -0.58 5.97
N ASN A 22 4.07 -0.02 6.69
CA ASN A 22 4.15 -0.14 8.14
C ASN A 22 3.70 1.19 8.75
N VAL A 23 2.71 1.15 9.64
CA VAL A 23 2.11 2.34 10.24
C VAL A 23 2.05 2.20 11.75
N ASN A 24 2.18 3.31 12.45
CA ASN A 24 1.97 3.35 13.90
C ASN A 24 0.55 3.79 14.18
N ALA A 25 -0.21 3.01 14.94
CA ALA A 25 -1.58 3.30 15.31
C ALA A 25 -1.90 2.74 16.70
N ASP A 26 -2.99 3.16 17.32
CA ASP A 26 -3.45 2.66 18.61
C ASP A 26 -4.40 1.45 18.46
N ASN A 27 -5.04 1.27 17.31
CA ASN A 27 -5.89 0.12 16.99
C ASN A 27 -5.88 -0.20 15.47
N GLU A 28 -6.53 -1.30 15.09
CA GLU A 28 -6.56 -1.78 13.71
C GLU A 28 -7.28 -0.83 12.74
N GLU A 29 -8.39 -0.21 13.17
CA GLU A 29 -9.17 0.73 12.35
C GLU A 29 -8.35 1.98 12.04
N GLU A 30 -7.63 2.52 13.03
CA GLU A 30 -6.72 3.65 12.84
C GLU A 30 -5.52 3.27 11.94
N ALA A 31 -5.03 2.02 12.04
CA ALA A 31 -3.96 1.54 11.17
C ALA A 31 -4.39 1.52 9.71
N GLU A 32 -5.61 1.05 9.42
CA GLU A 32 -6.18 1.04 8.07
C GLU A 32 -6.29 2.47 7.50
N VAL A 33 -6.93 3.38 8.24
CA VAL A 33 -7.10 4.78 7.81
C VAL A 33 -5.74 5.47 7.59
N THR A 34 -4.77 5.22 8.48
CA THR A 34 -3.42 5.78 8.35
C THR A 34 -2.70 5.26 7.10
N ALA A 35 -2.85 3.97 6.80
CA ALA A 35 -2.27 3.37 5.60
C ALA A 35 -2.91 3.93 4.32
N GLU A 36 -4.22 4.17 4.31
CA GLU A 36 -4.92 4.80 3.19
C GLU A 36 -4.46 6.24 2.95
N HIS A 37 -4.36 7.05 4.01
CA HIS A 37 -3.86 8.42 3.90
C HIS A 37 -2.42 8.46 3.37
N LEU A 38 -1.55 7.57 3.85
CA LEU A 38 -0.19 7.44 3.33
C LEU A 38 -0.18 7.06 1.85
N PHE A 39 -1.03 6.13 1.44
CA PHE A 39 -1.16 5.74 0.05
C PHE A 39 -1.59 6.92 -0.84
N MET A 40 -2.58 7.71 -0.42
CA MET A 40 -3.01 8.89 -1.18
C MET A 40 -1.88 9.91 -1.32
N ALA A 41 -1.11 10.16 -0.25
CA ALA A 41 0.05 11.06 -0.29
C ALA A 41 1.16 10.56 -1.24
N GLU A 42 1.38 9.25 -1.31
CA GLU A 42 2.31 8.66 -2.27
C GLU A 42 1.81 8.81 -3.71
N ILE A 43 0.49 8.65 -3.96
CA ILE A 43 -0.09 8.84 -5.31
C ILE A 43 0.04 10.29 -5.78
N GLU A 44 -0.11 11.27 -4.89
CA GLU A 44 0.09 12.67 -5.23
C GLU A 44 1.51 12.95 -5.75
N ASN A 45 2.49 12.14 -5.32
CA ASN A 45 3.88 12.18 -5.77
C ASN A 45 4.24 11.05 -6.76
N ALA A 46 3.23 10.40 -7.38
CA ALA A 46 3.43 9.23 -8.23
C ALA A 46 4.32 9.45 -9.47
N ALA A 47 4.63 10.69 -9.81
CA ALA A 47 5.58 11.01 -10.87
C ALA A 47 6.99 10.44 -10.62
N ASP A 48 7.36 10.20 -9.35
CA ASP A 48 8.65 9.65 -8.95
C ASP A 48 8.62 8.14 -8.64
N TRP A 49 7.49 7.47 -8.89
CA TRP A 49 7.36 6.04 -8.64
C TRP A 49 8.19 5.25 -9.66
N ASN A 50 9.20 4.55 -9.15
CA ASN A 50 9.97 3.57 -9.90
C ASN A 50 9.74 2.18 -9.30
N PHE A 51 9.37 1.21 -10.13
CA PHE A 51 9.24 -0.17 -9.69
C PHE A 51 10.64 -0.72 -9.44
N SER A 52 10.97 -0.95 -8.16
CA SER A 52 12.29 -1.44 -7.75
C SER A 52 12.47 -2.94 -7.97
N ASP A 53 11.38 -3.69 -8.08
CA ASP A 53 11.38 -5.14 -8.23
C ASP A 53 10.19 -5.58 -9.10
N SER A 54 10.38 -6.66 -9.85
CA SER A 54 9.35 -7.27 -10.71
C SER A 54 9.59 -8.76 -10.79
N ASP A 55 8.66 -9.54 -10.25
CA ASP A 55 8.64 -10.98 -10.41
C ASP A 55 7.78 -11.34 -11.63
N ILE A 56 8.39 -11.96 -12.64
CA ILE A 56 7.74 -12.29 -13.90
C ILE A 56 7.83 -13.81 -14.10
N GLU A 57 6.73 -14.51 -13.84
CA GLU A 57 6.60 -15.93 -14.15
C GLU A 57 5.90 -16.14 -15.52
N THR A 58 6.34 -17.18 -16.24
CA THR A 58 5.67 -17.59 -17.49
C THR A 58 4.52 -18.52 -17.17
N ILE A 59 3.32 -18.20 -17.66
CA ILE A 59 2.09 -18.98 -17.47
C ILE A 59 1.99 -20.10 -18.51
#